data_AF-A0A7V8VGS3-F1
#
_entry.id   AF-A0A7V8VGS3-F1
#
_cell.length_a   1.000
_cell.length_b   1.000
_cell.length_c   1.000
_cell.angle_alpha   90.00
_cell.angle_beta   90.00
_cell.angle_gamma   90.00
#
_symmetry.space_group_name_H-M   'P 1'
#
loop_
_entity.id
_entity.type
_entity.pdbx_description
1 polymer ?
#
loop_
_entity_poly.entity_id
_entity_poly.type
_entity_poly.pdbx_seq_one_letter_code
_entity_poly.pdbx_strand_id
1 'polypeptide(L)'
;MPLSEVDDTGAWEVVYNLRVADYRTYFVGDDTWSFAAWAHNAGWLGCGIAGERLNEQQLINILRQPGRHNVTVATKTEALELARKALPDAVQLPEVVAGGMYPSTKGIKCWFRIEPAEPAVGNNLPHVKFADWTHGKKWEGGRWGHIFFISSS
;
A
#
# COMPACT_ATOMS: atom_id res chain seq x y z
N MET A 1 -21.44 9.61 -19.26
CA MET A 1 -22.04 10.69 -18.46
C MET A 1 -20.95 11.44 -17.71
N PRO A 2 -20.99 12.79 -17.64
CA PRO A 2 -20.03 13.55 -16.84
C PRO A 2 -20.36 13.47 -15.34
N LEU A 3 -19.33 13.51 -14.49
CA LEU A 3 -19.47 13.64 -13.05
C LEU A 3 -19.86 15.08 -12.70
N SER A 4 -20.91 15.26 -11.91
CA SER A 4 -21.40 16.57 -11.49
C SER A 4 -20.84 17.01 -10.14
N GLU A 5 -20.79 16.11 -9.15
CA GLU A 5 -20.46 16.44 -7.76
C GLU A 5 -19.96 15.19 -7.00
N VAL A 6 -19.23 15.41 -5.91
CA VAL A 6 -18.80 14.38 -4.95
C VAL A 6 -18.91 14.97 -3.56
N ASP A 7 -19.70 14.33 -2.70
CA ASP A 7 -19.92 14.74 -1.31
C ASP A 7 -19.46 13.67 -0.33
N ASP A 8 -18.74 14.09 0.71
CA ASP A 8 -18.50 13.26 1.90
C ASP A 8 -19.70 13.39 2.84
N THR A 9 -20.45 12.31 2.99
CA THR A 9 -21.68 12.29 3.79
C THR A 9 -21.40 12.23 5.30
N GLY A 10 -20.17 11.93 5.71
CA GLY A 10 -19.80 11.71 7.12
C GLY A 10 -20.48 10.51 7.79
N ALA A 11 -21.27 9.74 7.04
CA ALA A 11 -22.00 8.58 7.54
C ALA A 11 -21.15 7.30 7.43
N TRP A 12 -21.24 6.45 8.45
CA TRP A 12 -20.59 5.14 8.44
C TRP A 12 -21.61 4.07 8.08
N GLU A 13 -21.37 3.39 6.95
CA GLU A 13 -22.25 2.34 6.44
C GLU A 13 -21.47 1.04 6.19
N VAL A 14 -22.17 -0.10 6.36
CA VAL A 14 -21.60 -1.40 5.99
C VAL A 14 -21.74 -1.56 4.48
N VAL A 15 -20.61 -1.74 3.80
CA VAL A 15 -20.53 -1.96 2.36
C VAL A 15 -19.95 -3.33 2.04
N TYR A 16 -20.28 -3.85 0.86
CA TYR A 16 -19.82 -5.15 0.39
C TYR A 16 -18.99 -5.00 -0.88
N ASN A 17 -17.99 -5.89 -1.02
CA ASN A 17 -17.11 -5.95 -2.19
C ASN A 17 -17.18 -7.34 -2.83
N LEU A 18 -16.99 -7.40 -4.14
CA LEU A 18 -16.87 -8.66 -4.89
C LEU A 18 -15.39 -9.00 -5.14
N ARG A 19 -15.12 -10.30 -5.24
CA ARG A 19 -13.81 -10.81 -5.68
C ARG A 19 -13.94 -11.45 -7.06
N VAL A 20 -13.67 -10.67 -8.10
CA VAL A 20 -13.55 -11.16 -9.49
C VAL A 20 -12.09 -11.53 -9.77
N ALA A 21 -11.82 -12.70 -10.34
CA ALA A 21 -10.47 -13.25 -10.44
C ALA A 21 -9.55 -12.49 -11.41
N ASP A 22 -9.94 -12.40 -12.68
CA ASP A 22 -9.07 -11.97 -13.79
C ASP A 22 -8.90 -10.47 -13.82
N TYR A 23 -9.83 -9.77 -14.48
CA TYR A 23 -9.77 -8.32 -14.63
C TYR A 23 -9.97 -7.56 -13.31
N ARG A 24 -10.45 -8.25 -12.25
CA ARG A 24 -10.66 -7.68 -10.91
C ARG A 24 -11.49 -6.40 -10.93
N THR A 25 -12.42 -6.36 -11.87
CA THR A 25 -13.36 -5.25 -12.03
C THR A 25 -14.75 -5.79 -12.29
N TYR A 26 -15.75 -5.03 -11.87
CA TYR A 26 -17.16 -5.34 -12.06
C TYR A 26 -17.96 -4.05 -12.23
N PHE A 27 -19.16 -4.15 -12.79
CA PHE A 27 -20.07 -3.01 -12.89
C PHE A 27 -21.00 -2.98 -11.67
N VAL A 28 -21.20 -1.80 -11.09
CA VAL A 28 -22.17 -1.54 -10.02
C VAL A 28 -23.21 -0.58 -10.56
N GLY A 29 -24.47 -0.93 -10.41
CA GLY A 29 -25.59 -0.10 -10.84
C GLY A 29 -26.89 -0.68 -10.33
N ASP A 30 -27.96 0.06 -10.61
CA ASP A 30 -29.33 -0.31 -10.32
C ASP A 30 -30.20 0.02 -11.55
N ASP A 31 -31.33 -0.65 -11.73
CA ASP A 31 -32.22 -0.41 -12.87
C ASP A 31 -32.81 1.00 -12.87
N THR A 32 -32.82 1.67 -11.71
CA THR A 32 -33.21 3.09 -11.60
C THR A 32 -32.09 4.05 -12.03
N TRP A 33 -30.85 3.57 -12.16
CA TRP A 33 -29.72 4.37 -12.63
C TRP A 33 -29.65 4.31 -14.15
N SER A 34 -29.43 5.46 -14.78
CA SER A 34 -29.22 5.55 -16.23
C SER A 34 -27.81 5.11 -16.67
N PHE A 35 -26.99 4.62 -15.75
CA PHE A 35 -25.62 4.17 -15.97
C PHE A 35 -25.22 3.07 -14.99
N ALA A 36 -24.12 2.39 -15.28
CA ALA A 36 -23.41 1.52 -14.34
C ALA A 36 -21.97 2.00 -14.16
N ALA A 37 -21.47 2.01 -12.93
CA ALA A 37 -20.12 2.39 -12.58
C ALA A 37 -19.16 1.20 -12.72
N TRP A 38 -18.00 1.42 -13.33
CA TRP A 38 -16.94 0.41 -13.41
C TRP A 38 -16.08 0.47 -12.14
N ALA A 39 -16.15 -0.57 -11.31
CA ALA A 39 -15.50 -0.67 -10.00
C ALA A 39 -14.38 -1.73 -10.00
N HIS A 40 -13.43 -1.58 -9.09
CA HIS A 40 -12.36 -2.56 -8.84
C HIS A 40 -12.66 -3.40 -7.60
N ASN A 41 -12.15 -4.64 -7.54
CA ASN A 41 -12.09 -5.39 -6.29
C ASN A 41 -11.34 -4.56 -5.22
N ALA A 42 -11.88 -4.47 -4.02
CA ALA A 42 -11.13 -4.04 -2.85
C ALA A 42 -10.00 -5.07 -2.58
N GLY A 43 -8.74 -4.66 -2.76
CA GLY A 43 -7.62 -5.56 -2.46
C GLY A 43 -6.24 -5.22 -3.05
N TRP A 44 -5.99 -4.01 -3.56
CA TRP A 44 -4.64 -3.63 -4.04
C TRP A 44 -3.92 -2.58 -3.18
N LEU A 45 -4.55 -2.14 -2.09
CA LEU A 45 -4.01 -1.15 -1.16
C LEU A 45 -4.06 -1.65 0.27
N GLY A 46 -3.43 -2.80 0.58
CA GLY A 46 -3.19 -3.19 1.98
C GLY A 46 -4.42 -3.44 2.87
N CYS A 47 -5.62 -3.18 2.38
CA CYS A 47 -6.89 -3.47 3.00
C CYS A 47 -7.28 -4.85 2.50
N GLY A 48 -7.24 -5.83 3.40
CA GLY A 48 -7.43 -7.25 3.12
C GLY A 48 -8.69 -7.50 2.30
N ILE A 49 -8.57 -8.46 1.38
CA ILE A 49 -9.74 -9.11 0.82
C ILE A 49 -10.45 -9.78 2.00
N ALA A 50 -11.69 -9.34 2.27
CA ALA A 50 -12.59 -9.80 3.32
C ALA A 50 -12.12 -9.52 4.76
N GLY A 51 -12.41 -8.33 5.31
CA GLY A 51 -12.76 -8.08 6.73
C GLY A 51 -11.81 -8.51 7.85
N GLU A 52 -10.77 -9.28 7.57
CA GLU A 52 -9.78 -9.79 8.51
C GLU A 52 -8.45 -9.11 8.23
N ARG A 53 -7.93 -8.48 9.27
CA ARG A 53 -6.56 -8.00 9.29
C ARG A 53 -5.65 -9.20 9.03
N LEU A 54 -4.90 -9.17 7.92
CA LEU A 54 -3.86 -10.17 7.66
C LEU A 54 -2.93 -10.23 8.86
N ASN A 55 -2.60 -11.44 9.29
CA ASN A 55 -1.63 -11.61 10.36
C ASN A 55 -0.21 -11.26 9.88
N GLU A 56 0.70 -11.07 10.82
CA GLU A 56 2.09 -10.67 10.53
C GLU A 56 2.75 -11.62 9.52
N GLN A 57 2.58 -12.93 9.68
CA GLN A 57 3.23 -13.92 8.80
C GLN A 57 2.71 -13.84 7.36
N GLN A 58 1.41 -13.61 7.17
CA GLN A 58 0.82 -13.40 5.86
C GLN A 58 1.37 -12.12 5.20
N LEU A 59 1.49 -11.03 5.97
CA LEU A 59 2.09 -9.78 5.49
C LEU A 59 3.56 -9.99 5.08
N ILE A 60 4.34 -10.68 5.90
CA ILE A 60 5.74 -11.04 5.59
C ILE A 60 5.79 -11.85 4.28
N ASN A 61 4.93 -12.86 4.14
CA ASN A 61 4.92 -13.70 2.95
C ASN A 61 4.60 -12.90 1.69
N ILE A 62 3.68 -11.94 1.76
CA ILE A 62 3.35 -11.03 0.65
C ILE A 62 4.54 -10.13 0.33
N LEU A 63 5.09 -9.44 1.32
CA LEU A 63 6.21 -8.52 1.14
C LEU A 63 7.46 -9.22 0.59
N ARG A 64 7.60 -10.52 0.83
CA ARG A 64 8.70 -11.31 0.29
C ARG A 64 8.56 -11.65 -1.20
N GLN A 65 7.35 -11.62 -1.75
CA GLN A 65 7.13 -11.93 -3.17
C GLN A 65 7.74 -10.85 -4.08
N PRO A 66 8.13 -11.18 -5.32
CA PRO A 66 8.50 -10.17 -6.31
C PRO A 66 7.31 -9.26 -6.65
N GLY A 67 7.60 -8.01 -6.99
CA GLY A 67 6.60 -7.02 -7.41
C GLY A 67 6.36 -5.86 -6.44
N ARG A 68 5.31 -5.10 -6.73
CA ARG A 68 4.89 -3.93 -5.93
C ARG A 68 3.94 -4.35 -4.82
N HIS A 69 4.27 -4.05 -3.57
CA HIS A 69 3.41 -4.35 -2.41
C HIS A 69 3.13 -3.10 -1.59
N ASN A 70 1.85 -2.81 -1.37
CA ASN A 70 1.43 -1.76 -0.44
C ASN A 70 0.61 -2.41 0.67
N VAL A 71 1.01 -2.23 1.91
CA VAL A 71 0.30 -2.72 3.11
C VAL A 71 0.12 -1.60 4.12
N THR A 72 -0.90 -1.70 4.97
CA THR A 72 -1.16 -0.72 6.02
C THR A 72 -1.22 -1.42 7.37
N VAL A 73 -0.53 -0.87 8.36
CA VAL A 73 -0.47 -1.38 9.74
C VAL A 73 -0.86 -0.28 10.75
N ALA A 74 -1.03 -0.65 12.01
CA ALA A 74 -1.54 0.30 13.00
C ALA A 74 -0.47 1.33 13.41
N THR A 75 0.76 0.88 13.65
CA THR A 75 1.81 1.70 14.27
C THR A 75 3.11 1.72 13.47
N LYS A 76 3.92 2.78 13.69
CA LYS A 76 5.29 2.90 13.15
C LYS A 76 6.16 1.73 13.60
N THR A 77 6.02 1.31 14.85
CA THR A 77 6.76 0.18 15.42
C THR A 77 6.43 -1.13 14.68
N GLU A 78 5.15 -1.40 14.43
CA GLU A 78 4.72 -2.57 13.66
C GLU A 78 5.24 -2.51 12.22
N ALA A 79 5.23 -1.33 11.59
CA ALA A 79 5.74 -1.16 10.23
C ALA A 79 7.23 -1.46 10.13
N LEU A 80 8.02 -1.04 11.12
CA LEU A 80 9.46 -1.28 11.18
C LEU A 80 9.78 -2.76 11.45
N GLU A 81 9.11 -3.39 12.41
CA GLU A 81 9.30 -4.82 12.66
C GLU A 81 8.93 -5.66 11.44
N LEU A 82 7.83 -5.30 10.77
CA LEU A 82 7.42 -5.95 9.54
C LEU A 82 8.47 -5.78 8.43
N ALA A 83 9.00 -4.58 8.23
CA ALA A 83 10.07 -4.32 7.27
C ALA A 83 11.32 -5.16 7.59
N ARG A 84 11.76 -5.18 8.85
CA ARG A 84 12.94 -5.91 9.31
C ARG A 84 12.80 -7.43 9.13
N LYS A 85 11.61 -7.98 9.39
CA LYS A 85 11.31 -9.41 9.21
C LYS A 85 11.14 -9.81 7.74
N ALA A 86 10.53 -8.94 6.94
CA ALA A 86 10.33 -9.18 5.52
C ALA A 86 11.63 -9.03 4.72
N LEU A 87 12.50 -8.11 5.13
CA LEU A 87 13.75 -7.72 4.46
C LEU A 87 14.93 -7.80 5.44
N PRO A 88 15.35 -9.01 5.87
CA PRO A 88 16.39 -9.17 6.88
C PRO A 88 17.75 -8.59 6.44
N ASP A 89 18.03 -8.59 5.14
CA ASP A 89 19.30 -8.11 4.57
C ASP A 89 19.24 -6.62 4.14
N ALA A 90 18.13 -5.93 4.41
CA ALA A 90 17.98 -4.54 4.00
C ALA A 90 18.75 -3.59 4.90
N VAL A 91 19.43 -2.62 4.28
CA VAL A 91 20.03 -1.49 4.98
C VAL A 91 18.93 -0.49 5.36
N GLN A 92 18.79 -0.22 6.66
CA GLN A 92 17.94 0.87 7.14
C GLN A 92 18.62 2.21 6.87
N LEU A 93 18.04 3.03 6.01
CA LEU A 93 18.53 4.38 5.73
C LEU A 93 17.96 5.39 6.74
N PRO A 94 18.57 6.58 6.87
CA PRO A 94 18.05 7.64 7.72
C PRO A 94 16.60 8.01 7.37
N GLU A 95 15.82 8.34 8.40
CA GLU A 95 14.45 8.83 8.25
C GLU A 95 14.45 10.16 7.49
N VAL A 96 13.51 10.31 6.56
CA VAL A 96 13.35 11.52 5.78
C VAL A 96 12.50 12.50 6.58
N VAL A 97 13.01 13.70 6.81
CA VAL A 97 12.23 14.80 7.39
C VAL A 97 11.41 15.46 6.28
N ALA A 98 10.18 15.87 6.57
CA ALA A 98 9.33 16.56 5.59
C ALA A 98 10.05 17.80 5.02
N GLY A 99 10.16 17.88 3.68
CA GLY A 99 10.90 18.93 2.99
C GLY A 99 12.44 18.77 2.98
N GLY A 100 12.96 17.68 3.56
CA GLY A 100 14.38 17.34 3.55
C GLY A 100 14.83 16.67 2.24
N MET A 101 16.14 16.54 2.08
CA MET A 101 16.75 15.86 0.94
C MET A 101 16.72 14.34 1.15
N TYR A 102 16.27 13.58 0.15
CA TYR A 102 16.24 12.12 0.25
C TYR A 102 17.66 11.53 0.28
N PRO A 103 17.94 10.58 1.19
CA PRO A 103 19.18 9.82 1.17
C PRO A 103 19.35 9.10 -0.17
N SER A 104 20.56 9.17 -0.72
CA SER A 104 20.91 8.44 -1.94
C SER A 104 20.84 6.93 -1.69
N THR A 105 20.22 6.20 -2.61
CA THR A 105 20.15 4.73 -2.61
C THR A 105 21.15 4.13 -3.59
N LYS A 106 22.01 4.96 -4.20
CA LYS A 106 22.97 4.54 -5.21
C LYS A 106 23.95 3.53 -4.60
N GLY A 107 24.01 2.33 -5.17
CA GLY A 107 24.88 1.25 -4.71
C GLY A 107 24.25 0.31 -3.69
N ILE A 108 23.08 0.64 -3.12
CA ILE A 108 22.37 -0.20 -2.15
C ILE A 108 21.17 -0.85 -2.84
N LYS A 109 21.23 -2.17 -3.02
CA LYS A 109 20.17 -2.91 -3.71
C LYS A 109 18.99 -3.27 -2.81
N CYS A 110 19.21 -3.45 -1.50
CA CYS A 110 18.18 -3.82 -0.52
C CYS A 110 18.18 -2.80 0.62
N TRP A 111 17.09 -2.04 0.76
CA TRP A 111 16.99 -0.98 1.76
C TRP A 111 15.53 -0.69 2.15
N PHE A 112 15.35 -0.11 3.34
CA PHE A 112 14.11 0.52 3.74
C PHE A 112 14.37 1.82 4.50
N ARG A 113 13.39 2.71 4.54
CA ARG A 113 13.43 3.97 5.30
C ARG A 113 12.04 4.46 5.63
N ILE A 114 11.94 5.33 6.62
CA ILE A 114 10.69 6.02 6.94
C ILE A 114 10.60 7.30 6.12
N GLU A 115 9.46 7.50 5.46
CA GLU A 115 9.09 8.74 4.78
C GLU A 115 7.84 9.34 5.46
N PRO A 116 7.76 10.68 5.57
CA PRO A 116 6.59 11.35 6.12
C PRO A 116 5.43 11.26 5.13
N ALA A 117 4.24 11.69 5.56
CA ALA A 117 3.14 11.89 4.62
C ALA A 117 3.52 13.00 3.62
N GLU A 118 3.29 12.74 2.34
CA GLU A 118 3.51 13.67 1.24
C GLU A 118 2.21 13.79 0.41
N PRO A 119 1.22 14.57 0.89
CA PRO A 119 -0.06 14.73 0.21
C PRO A 119 0.08 15.27 -1.23
N ALA A 120 1.13 16.07 -1.48
CA ALA A 120 1.44 16.64 -2.79
C ALA A 120 1.67 15.58 -3.89
N VAL A 121 2.05 14.35 -3.53
CA VAL A 121 2.25 13.23 -4.47
C VAL A 121 1.25 12.09 -4.23
N GLY A 122 0.17 12.36 -3.50
CA GLY A 122 -0.90 11.39 -3.22
C GLY A 122 -0.60 10.39 -2.08
N ASN A 123 0.46 10.62 -1.30
CA ASN A 123 0.81 9.79 -0.15
C ASN A 123 0.35 10.45 1.15
N ASN A 124 -0.86 10.14 1.61
CA ASN A 124 -1.47 10.82 2.75
C ASN A 124 -1.05 10.27 4.13
N LEU A 125 -0.36 9.13 4.17
CA LEU A 125 0.07 8.49 5.41
C LEU A 125 1.60 8.41 5.47
N PRO A 126 2.19 8.56 6.68
CA PRO A 126 3.58 8.21 6.88
C PRO A 126 3.78 6.72 6.64
N HIS A 127 4.94 6.35 6.12
CA HIS A 127 5.17 4.98 5.67
C HIS A 127 6.63 4.58 5.68
N VAL A 128 6.87 3.27 5.80
CA VAL A 128 8.17 2.68 5.49
C VAL A 128 8.21 2.37 4.01
N LYS A 129 9.10 3.04 3.28
CA LYS A 129 9.40 2.73 1.90
C LYS A 129 10.52 1.73 1.83
N PHE A 130 10.36 0.73 0.98
CA PHE A 130 11.38 -0.30 0.79
C PHE A 130 11.59 -0.64 -0.67
N ALA A 131 12.79 -1.13 -0.96
CA ALA A 131 13.12 -1.74 -2.24
C ALA A 131 14.19 -2.80 -2.06
N ASP A 132 14.03 -3.90 -2.77
CA ASP A 132 15.01 -4.98 -2.86
C ASP A 132 15.15 -5.43 -4.31
N TRP A 133 16.32 -5.10 -4.85
CA TRP A 133 16.77 -5.37 -6.21
C TRP A 133 17.85 -6.46 -6.27
N THR A 134 18.06 -7.21 -5.18
CA THR A 134 19.08 -8.27 -5.12
C THR A 134 18.80 -9.40 -6.10
N HIS A 135 17.51 -9.75 -6.26
CA HIS A 135 17.04 -10.84 -7.12
C HIS A 135 16.55 -10.37 -8.49
N GLY A 136 16.66 -9.08 -8.80
CA GLY A 136 16.38 -8.53 -10.12
C GLY A 136 15.81 -7.12 -10.11
N LYS A 137 15.24 -6.68 -11.24
CA LYS A 137 14.77 -5.30 -11.44
C LYS A 137 13.25 -5.22 -11.28
N LYS A 138 12.71 -4.00 -11.41
CA LYS A 138 11.26 -3.77 -11.47
C LYS A 138 10.64 -4.72 -12.49
N TRP A 139 9.60 -5.45 -12.09
CA TRP A 139 8.89 -6.47 -12.88
C TRP A 139 9.68 -7.74 -13.23
N GLU A 140 10.97 -7.78 -12.92
CA GLU A 140 11.88 -8.90 -13.19
C GLU A 140 12.50 -9.39 -11.89
N GLY A 141 11.68 -9.85 -10.93
CA GLY A 141 12.16 -10.45 -9.67
C GLY A 141 12.48 -9.47 -8.53
N GLY A 142 12.59 -8.16 -8.82
CA GLY A 142 12.71 -7.14 -7.78
C GLY A 142 11.39 -6.91 -7.02
N ARG A 143 11.49 -6.46 -5.76
CA ARG A 143 10.34 -6.15 -4.90
C ARG A 143 10.45 -4.75 -4.32
N TRP A 144 9.34 -4.03 -4.24
CA TRP A 144 9.32 -2.64 -3.75
C TRP A 144 7.94 -2.25 -3.26
N GLY A 145 7.85 -1.17 -2.49
CA GLY A 145 6.55 -0.63 -2.11
C GLY A 145 6.58 0.14 -0.80
N HIS A 146 5.43 0.14 -0.14
CA HIS A 146 5.19 0.96 1.04
C HIS A 146 4.45 0.16 2.13
N ILE A 147 4.91 0.31 3.37
CA ILE A 147 4.22 -0.15 4.57
C ILE A 147 3.71 1.11 5.28
N PHE A 148 2.46 1.47 5.03
CA PHE A 148 1.80 2.62 5.63
C PHE A 148 1.49 2.34 7.10
N PHE A 149 1.53 3.37 7.94
CA PHE A 149 1.09 3.27 9.33
C PHE A 149 0.22 4.46 9.71
N ILE A 150 -0.76 4.20 10.57
CA ILE A 150 -1.77 5.19 10.98
C ILE A 150 -1.23 6.06 12.12
N SER A 151 -0.51 5.44 13.05
CA SER A 151 0.02 6.09 14.25
C SER A 151 1.55 6.04 14.30
N SER A 152 2.18 7.14 14.71
CA SER A 152 3.64 7.23 14.89
C SER A 152 4.16 6.60 16.19
N SER A 153 3.25 6.09 17.04
CA SER A 153 3.53 5.48 18.35
C SER A 153 4.21 4.12 18.29
#